data_AF-A0A9Q1A3C2-F1
#
_entry.id   AF-A0A9Q1A3C2-F1
#
_cell.length_a   1.000
_cell.length_b   1.000
_cell.length_c   1.000
_cell.angle_alpha   90.00
_cell.angle_beta   90.00
_cell.angle_gamma   90.00
#
_symmetry.space_group_name_H-M   'P 1'
#
loop_
_entity.id
_entity.type
_entity.pdbx_description
1 polymer ?
#
loop_
_entity_poly.entity_id
_entity_poly.type
_entity_poly.pdbx_seq_one_letter_code
_entity_poly.pdbx_strand_id
1 'polypeptide(L)'
;MKLQWVKVNLRNWHKYNRSHISSRVVKAKGEWDNAQEMLDQNPSSPEARLVEKDAARSYHQLCRDEESYYKQKSRIQWLTLGDKNTSFFHRSLLHRRMRNQIITLEDGRGNVISNQKDMGNMAVNYYK
;
A
#
# COMPACT_ATOMS: atom_id res chain seq x y z
N MET A 1 -17.94 15.57 -31.06
CA MET A 1 -16.71 16.40 -31.09
C MET A 1 -16.24 16.91 -29.71
N LYS A 2 -17.08 17.53 -28.86
CA LYS A 2 -16.66 18.04 -27.53
C LYS A 2 -16.18 16.95 -26.54
N LEU A 3 -16.85 15.81 -26.49
CA LEU A 3 -16.51 14.69 -25.57
C LEU A 3 -15.16 14.02 -25.90
N GLN A 4 -14.78 14.02 -27.18
CA GLN A 4 -13.53 13.42 -27.65
C GLN A 4 -12.34 14.26 -27.21
N TRP A 5 -12.50 15.58 -27.23
CA TRP A 5 -11.51 16.54 -26.73
C TRP A 5 -11.34 16.46 -25.20
N VAL A 6 -12.45 16.34 -24.45
CA VAL A 6 -12.41 16.13 -22.99
C VAL A 6 -11.71 14.82 -22.65
N LYS A 7 -12.00 13.73 -23.38
CA LYS A 7 -11.34 12.44 -23.20
C LYS A 7 -9.83 12.51 -23.44
N VAL A 8 -9.38 13.23 -24.48
CA VAL A 8 -7.96 13.41 -24.78
C VAL A 8 -7.27 14.24 -23.70
N ASN A 9 -7.88 15.34 -23.25
CA ASN A 9 -7.34 16.15 -22.17
C ASN A 9 -7.27 15.39 -20.85
N LEU A 10 -8.31 14.64 -20.48
CA LEU A 10 -8.30 13.81 -19.29
C LEU A 10 -7.24 12.70 -19.39
N ARG A 11 -7.05 12.10 -20.58
CA ARG A 11 -6.00 11.09 -20.79
C ARG A 11 -4.61 11.69 -20.67
N ASN A 12 -4.40 12.89 -21.20
CA ASN A 12 -3.13 13.61 -21.10
C ASN A 12 -2.88 14.05 -19.65
N TRP A 13 -3.87 14.65 -18.98
CA TRP A 13 -3.82 15.00 -17.57
C TRP A 13 -3.51 13.77 -16.71
N HIS A 14 -4.18 12.64 -16.96
CA HIS A 14 -3.86 11.39 -16.29
C HIS A 14 -2.44 10.92 -16.59
N LYS A 15 -1.97 10.98 -17.84
CA LYS A 15 -0.61 10.54 -18.21
C LYS A 15 0.44 11.39 -17.49
N TYR A 16 0.30 12.72 -17.53
CA TYR A 16 1.17 13.67 -16.84
C TYR A 16 1.14 13.47 -15.32
N ASN A 17 -0.04 13.30 -14.71
CA ASN A 17 -0.12 13.15 -13.25
C ASN A 17 0.33 11.75 -12.79
N ARG A 18 0.15 10.70 -13.60
CA ARG A 18 0.50 9.29 -13.28
C ARG A 18 1.98 8.97 -13.37
N SER A 19 2.71 9.50 -14.36
CA SER A 19 4.15 9.20 -14.52
C SER A 19 5.00 9.96 -13.52
N HIS A 20 4.46 11.03 -12.94
CA HIS A 20 5.21 11.91 -12.06
C HIS A 20 4.86 11.78 -10.58
N ILE A 21 3.81 11.04 -10.17
CA ILE A 21 3.46 11.00 -8.74
C ILE A 21 4.58 10.41 -7.89
N SER A 22 5.17 9.29 -8.31
CA SER A 22 6.31 8.68 -7.61
C SER A 22 7.56 9.56 -7.64
N SER A 23 7.86 10.21 -8.77
CA SER A 23 9.00 11.15 -8.82
C SER A 23 8.76 12.41 -8.00
N ARG A 24 7.52 12.89 -7.88
CA ARG A 24 7.13 13.99 -7.00
C ARG A 24 7.25 13.60 -5.52
N VAL A 25 6.86 12.38 -5.15
CA VAL A 25 7.05 11.85 -3.79
C VAL A 25 8.54 11.78 -3.46
N VAL A 26 9.37 11.25 -4.36
CA VAL A 26 10.84 11.20 -4.17
C VAL A 26 11.43 12.60 -4.04
N LYS A 27 11.00 13.53 -4.89
CA LYS A 27 11.47 14.93 -4.82
C LYS A 27 11.06 15.59 -3.50
N ALA A 28 9.80 15.45 -3.09
CA ALA A 28 9.29 16.01 -1.84
C ALA A 28 9.95 15.38 -0.61
N LYS A 29 10.35 14.10 -0.68
CA LYS A 29 11.14 13.46 0.36
C LYS A 29 12.51 14.12 0.48
N GLY A 30 13.21 14.34 -0.64
CA GLY A 30 14.50 15.04 -0.63
C GLY A 30 14.39 16.49 -0.12
N GLU A 31 13.32 17.20 -0.47
CA GLU A 31 13.05 18.55 0.06
C GLU A 31 12.82 18.52 1.58
N TRP A 32 12.10 17.52 2.09
CA TRP A 32 11.89 17.33 3.52
C TRP A 32 13.19 16.95 4.24
N ASP A 33 13.98 16.02 3.69
CA ASP A 33 15.26 15.60 4.27
C ASP A 33 16.23 16.77 4.40
N ASN A 34 16.31 17.63 3.37
CA ASN A 34 17.11 18.86 3.43
C ASN A 34 16.60 19.83 4.51
N ALA A 35 15.28 19.98 4.65
CA ALA A 35 14.70 20.84 5.68
C ALA A 35 14.94 20.29 7.10
N GLN A 36 14.98 18.97 7.26
CA GLN A 36 15.37 18.31 8.50
C GLN A 36 16.83 18.58 8.83
N GLU A 37 17.74 18.45 7.85
CA GLU A 37 19.16 18.74 8.05
C GLU A 37 19.41 20.21 8.46
N MET A 38 18.69 21.15 7.84
CA MET A 38 18.75 22.57 8.21
C MET A 38 18.24 22.82 9.64
N LEU A 39 17.20 22.10 10.06
CA LEU A 39 16.67 22.18 11.41
C LEU A 39 17.63 21.58 12.44
N ASP A 40 18.29 20.46 12.13
CA ASP A 40 19.28 19.82 13.00
C ASP A 40 20.50 20.73 13.21
N GLN A 41 20.90 21.50 12.19
CA GLN A 41 21.97 22.49 12.28
C GLN A 41 21.58 23.73 13.09
N ASN A 42 20.29 24.10 13.13
CA ASN A 42 19.80 25.25 13.90
C ASN A 42 18.43 24.99 14.57
N PRO A 43 18.40 24.22 15.68
CA PRO A 43 17.14 23.77 16.29
C PRO A 43 16.29 24.89 16.90
N SER A 44 16.92 26.03 17.20
CA SER A 44 16.25 27.17 17.85
C SER A 44 15.57 28.12 16.87
N SER A 45 15.80 28.01 15.56
CA SER A 45 15.17 28.88 14.56
C SER A 45 13.68 28.53 14.39
N PRO A 46 12.76 29.47 14.66
CA PRO A 46 11.34 29.29 14.37
C PRO A 46 11.06 29.10 12.88
N GLU A 47 11.84 29.75 12.00
CA GLU A 47 11.71 29.67 10.55
C GLU A 47 12.07 28.29 10.04
N ALA A 48 13.18 27.71 10.49
CA ALA A 48 13.60 26.35 10.12
C ALA A 48 12.54 25.31 10.51
N ARG A 49 11.93 25.46 11.70
CA ARG A 49 10.83 24.61 12.16
C ARG A 49 9.57 24.72 11.31
N LEU A 50 9.25 25.93 10.83
CA LEU A 50 8.09 26.13 9.95
C LEU A 50 8.32 25.49 8.58
N VAL A 51 9.51 25.69 8.01
CA VAL A 51 9.89 25.10 6.72
C VAL A 51 9.88 23.58 6.76
N GLU A 52 10.46 22.97 7.81
CA GLU A 52 10.42 21.51 8.00
C GLU A 52 8.98 21.01 8.07
N LYS A 53 8.14 21.66 8.88
CA LYS A 53 6.74 21.25 9.07
C LYS A 53 5.93 21.32 7.78
N ASP A 54 6.13 22.36 6.98
CA ASP A 54 5.43 22.52 5.70
C ASP A 54 5.93 21.52 4.64
N ALA A 55 7.24 21.26 4.59
CA ALA A 55 7.84 20.23 3.74
C ALA A 55 7.32 18.83 4.12
N ALA A 56 7.29 18.50 5.42
CA ALA A 56 6.75 17.25 5.95
C ALA A 56 5.27 17.07 5.57
N ARG A 57 4.47 18.13 5.70
CA ARG A 57 3.05 18.11 5.31
C ARG A 57 2.89 17.85 3.82
N SER A 58 3.68 18.50 2.98
CA SER A 58 3.67 18.31 1.53
C SER A 58 4.03 16.87 1.14
N TYR A 59 5.10 16.33 1.72
CA TYR A 59 5.53 14.95 1.50
C TYR A 59 4.45 13.94 1.91
N HIS A 60 3.88 14.08 3.11
CA HIS A 60 2.84 13.18 3.58
C HIS A 60 1.57 13.25 2.72
N GLN A 61 1.21 14.43 2.23
CA GLN A 61 0.07 14.56 1.31
C GLN A 61 0.33 13.83 -0.01
N LEU A 62 1.53 14.00 -0.60
CA LEU A 62 1.90 13.30 -1.83
C LEU A 62 1.95 11.78 -1.65
N CYS A 63 2.40 11.28 -0.49
CA CYS A 63 2.36 9.85 -0.17
C CYS A 63 0.92 9.31 -0.14
N ARG A 64 -0.02 10.05 0.48
CA ARG A 64 -1.44 9.68 0.50
C ARG A 64 -2.05 9.66 -0.90
N ASP A 65 -1.69 10.67 -1.72
CA ASP A 65 -2.16 10.74 -3.11
C ASP A 65 -1.60 9.57 -3.93
N GLU A 66 -0.33 9.20 -3.72
CA GLU A 66 0.31 8.04 -4.35
C GLU A 66 -0.35 6.72 -3.94
N GLU A 67 -0.60 6.53 -2.65
CA GLU A 67 -1.29 5.34 -2.14
C GLU A 67 -2.70 5.21 -2.74
N SER A 68 -3.47 6.30 -2.73
CA SER A 68 -4.81 6.36 -3.32
C SER A 68 -4.77 6.02 -4.82
N TYR A 69 -3.76 6.54 -5.52
CA TYR A 69 -3.54 6.25 -6.94
C TYR A 69 -3.26 4.75 -7.18
N TYR A 70 -2.34 4.14 -6.43
CA TYR A 70 -2.03 2.72 -6.59
C TYR A 70 -3.20 1.82 -6.18
N LYS A 71 -3.98 2.21 -5.16
CA LYS A 71 -5.22 1.52 -4.77
C LYS A 71 -6.25 1.52 -5.91
N GLN A 72 -6.47 2.66 -6.56
CA GLN A 72 -7.35 2.74 -7.72
C GLN A 72 -6.83 1.92 -8.90
N LYS A 73 -5.52 1.99 -9.18
CA LYS A 73 -4.88 1.22 -10.26
C LYS A 73 -5.01 -0.28 -10.04
N SER A 74 -4.75 -0.74 -8.82
CA SER A 74 -4.94 -2.13 -8.39
C SER A 74 -6.39 -2.58 -8.58
N ARG A 75 -7.37 -1.76 -8.16
CA ARG A 75 -8.79 -2.07 -8.37
C ARG A 75 -9.19 -2.16 -9.84
N ILE A 76 -8.72 -1.25 -10.69
CA ILE A 76 -8.96 -1.30 -12.14
C ILE A 76 -8.34 -2.56 -12.75
N GLN A 77 -7.10 -2.88 -12.36
CA GLN A 77 -6.43 -4.11 -12.80
C GLN A 77 -7.21 -5.35 -12.34
N TRP A 78 -7.67 -5.38 -11.09
CA TRP A 78 -8.51 -6.45 -10.55
C TRP A 78 -9.81 -6.59 -11.33
N LEU A 79 -10.54 -5.51 -11.60
CA LEU A 79 -11.77 -5.56 -12.42
C LEU A 79 -11.48 -6.08 -13.84
N THR A 80 -10.33 -5.72 -14.42
CA THR A 80 -9.96 -6.15 -15.78
C THR A 80 -9.52 -7.61 -15.84
N LEU A 81 -8.82 -8.10 -14.81
CA LEU A 81 -8.19 -9.43 -14.77
C LEU A 81 -9.04 -10.47 -14.04
N GLY A 82 -9.85 -10.05 -13.08
CA GLY A 82 -10.67 -10.88 -12.21
C GLY A 82 -11.81 -11.57 -12.95
N ASP A 83 -12.46 -10.88 -13.89
CA ASP A 83 -13.54 -11.46 -14.71
C ASP A 83 -13.04 -12.47 -15.76
N LYS A 84 -11.74 -12.54 -16.01
CA LYS A 84 -11.17 -13.29 -17.14
C LYS A 84 -10.53 -14.64 -16.78
N ASN A 85 -10.81 -15.25 -15.63
CA ASN A 85 -10.14 -16.49 -15.17
C ASN A 85 -8.61 -16.44 -15.35
N THR A 86 -8.00 -15.27 -15.11
CA THR A 86 -6.59 -15.07 -15.42
C THR A 86 -5.69 -15.76 -14.40
N SER A 87 -4.44 -16.07 -14.77
CA SER A 87 -3.44 -16.61 -13.85
C SER A 87 -3.24 -15.73 -12.60
N PHE A 88 -3.45 -14.41 -12.72
CA PHE A 88 -3.44 -13.47 -11.61
C PHE A 88 -4.58 -13.72 -10.61
N PHE A 89 -5.80 -13.99 -11.09
CA PHE A 89 -6.94 -14.35 -10.24
C PHE A 89 -6.66 -15.65 -9.46
N HIS A 90 -6.19 -16.68 -10.16
CA HIS A 90 -5.83 -17.96 -9.52
C HIS A 90 -4.69 -17.79 -8.50
N ARG A 91 -3.63 -17.03 -8.81
CA ARG A 91 -2.54 -16.72 -7.87
C ARG A 91 -3.03 -15.94 -6.64
N SER A 92 -3.94 -15.00 -6.83
CA SER A 92 -4.52 -14.22 -5.73
C SER A 92 -5.38 -15.08 -4.81
N LEU A 93 -6.16 -16.02 -5.35
CA LEU A 93 -6.89 -17.02 -4.58
C LEU A 93 -5.96 -17.94 -3.81
N LEU A 94 -4.89 -18.45 -4.44
CA LEU A 94 -3.89 -19.28 -3.78
C LEU A 94 -3.23 -18.53 -2.62
N HIS A 95 -2.82 -17.28 -2.82
CA HIS A 95 -2.25 -16.46 -1.76
C HIS A 95 -3.22 -16.22 -0.61
N ARG A 96 -4.51 -15.95 -0.91
CA ARG A 96 -5.55 -15.83 0.12
C ARG A 96 -5.77 -17.15 0.88
N ARG A 97 -5.78 -18.28 0.17
CA ARG A 97 -5.89 -19.63 0.76
C ARG A 97 -4.72 -19.90 1.71
N MET A 98 -3.49 -19.62 1.28
CA MET A 98 -2.29 -19.82 2.11
C MET A 98 -2.29 -18.91 3.34
N ARG A 99 -2.65 -17.63 3.20
CA ARG A 99 -2.72 -16.70 4.34
C ARG A 99 -3.77 -17.10 5.37
N ASN A 100 -4.89 -17.66 4.92
CA ASN A 100 -5.99 -18.08 5.79
C ASN A 100 -5.85 -19.53 6.26
N GLN A 101 -4.80 -20.24 5.85
CA GLN A 101 -4.55 -21.60 6.28
C GLN A 101 -3.90 -21.57 7.66
N ILE A 102 -4.54 -22.23 8.63
CA ILE A 102 -3.88 -22.54 9.90
C ILE A 102 -2.92 -23.69 9.62
N ILE A 103 -1.61 -23.43 9.74
CA ILE A 103 -0.54 -24.40 9.45
C ILE A 103 -0.14 -25.16 10.71
N THR A 104 -0.19 -24.50 11.87
CA THR A 104 0.18 -25.08 13.16
C THR A 104 -0.73 -24.58 14.27
N LEU A 105 -0.98 -25.43 15.27
CA LEU A 105 -1.59 -25.08 16.54
C LEU A 105 -0.64 -25.48 17.67
N GLU A 106 -0.62 -24.71 18.75
CA GLU A 106 0.15 -25.02 19.96
C GLU A 106 -0.79 -25.47 21.08
N ASP A 107 -0.41 -26.52 21.82
CA ASP A 107 -1.17 -27.02 22.96
C ASP A 107 -0.83 -26.28 24.27
N GLY A 108 -1.67 -26.47 25.29
CA GLY A 108 -1.43 -25.87 26.61
C GLY A 108 -0.18 -26.39 27.34
N ARG A 109 0.57 -27.32 26.73
CA ARG A 109 1.85 -27.88 27.22
C ARG A 109 3.03 -27.43 26.36
N GLY A 110 2.82 -26.55 25.37
CA GLY A 110 3.86 -26.03 24.47
C GLY A 110 4.21 -26.92 23.28
N ASN A 111 3.42 -27.97 22.99
CA ASN A 111 3.65 -28.83 21.81
C ASN A 111 3.01 -28.22 20.56
N VAL A 112 3.81 -28.11 19.50
CA VAL A 112 3.35 -27.59 18.19
C VAL A 112 2.87 -28.75 17.32
N ILE A 113 1.60 -28.69 16.93
CA ILE A 113 0.93 -29.65 16.06
C ILE A 113 0.76 -29.03 14.67
N SER A 114 1.37 -29.64 13.66
CA SER A 114 1.30 -29.22 12.25
C SER A 114 0.41 -30.11 11.38
N ASN A 115 -0.04 -31.25 11.91
CA ASN A 115 -0.88 -32.19 11.19
C ASN A 115 -2.35 -31.76 11.23
N GLN A 116 -2.97 -31.61 10.06
CA GLN A 116 -4.37 -31.18 9.90
C GLN A 116 -5.36 -32.05 10.70
N LYS A 117 -5.11 -33.37 10.78
CA LYS A 117 -5.96 -34.32 11.50
C LYS A 117 -5.90 -34.10 13.01
N ASP A 118 -4.70 -33.90 13.53
CA ASP A 118 -4.44 -33.71 14.95
C ASP A 118 -4.89 -32.32 15.42
N MET A 119 -4.72 -31.30 14.57
CA MET A 119 -5.29 -29.97 14.77
C MET A 119 -6.83 -30.00 14.86
N GLY A 120 -7.48 -30.79 14.00
CA GLY A 120 -8.93 -30.97 14.03
C GLY A 120 -9.41 -31.64 15.32
N ASN A 121 -8.72 -32.70 15.75
CA ASN A 121 -9.04 -33.39 17.01
C ASN A 121 -8.84 -32.47 18.23
N MET A 122 -7.78 -31.68 18.24
CA MET A 122 -7.50 -30.70 19.27
C MET A 122 -8.61 -29.63 19.35
N ALA A 123 -9.03 -29.08 18.21
CA ALA A 123 -10.11 -28.11 18.17
C ALA A 123 -11.42 -28.70 18.74
N VAL A 124 -11.75 -29.94 18.37
CA VAL A 124 -12.94 -30.63 18.91
C VAL A 124 -12.83 -30.86 20.42
N ASN A 125 -11.66 -31.26 20.92
CA ASN A 125 -11.44 -31.51 22.34
C ASN A 125 -11.44 -30.24 23.19
N TYR A 126 -11.08 -29.08 22.61
CA TYR A 126 -11.10 -27.80 23.32
C TYR A 126 -12.52 -27.29 23.62
N TYR A 127 -13.50 -27.61 22.77
CA TYR A 127 -14.90 -27.16 22.91
C TYR A 127 -15.85 -28.23 23.47
N LYS A 128 -15.33 -29.40 23.84
CA LYS A 128 -16.07 -30.41 24.61
C LYS A 128 -16.03 -30.08 26.09
#